data_AF-A0A518FZ06-F1
#
_entry.id   AF-A0A518FZ06-F1
#
_cell.length_a   1.000
_cell.length_b   1.000
_cell.length_c   1.000
_cell.angle_alpha   90.00
_cell.angle_beta   90.00
_cell.angle_gamma   90.00
#
_symmetry.space_group_name_H-M   'P 1'
#
loop_
_entity.id
_entity.type
_entity.pdbx_description
1 polymer ?
#
loop_
_entity_poly.entity_id
_entity_poly.type
_entity_poly.pdbx_seq_one_letter_code
_entity_poly.pdbx_strand_id
1 'polypeptide(L)'
;MELPYDIEVMLTRPGMCLSEVSYDSAVAYLMGANMTCHGGILHGFQEWLMIKIEIDTNLMWSELVLHFALPNSESPRDELEKLSDHKPLISFLHQMLKEFWRERNEKGLRIIFLNYEKWLRKRDWYDPTSSKWFDWE
;
A
#
# COMPACT_ATOMS: atom_id res chain seq x y z
N MET A 1 8.45 -15.52 -6.37
CA MET A 1 8.98 -14.57 -7.38
C MET A 1 9.41 -13.33 -6.63
N GLU A 2 10.64 -12.86 -6.80
CA GLU A 2 11.08 -11.65 -6.11
C GLU A 2 10.43 -10.40 -6.73
N LEU A 3 10.53 -9.26 -6.03
CA LEU A 3 10.10 -7.97 -6.55
C LEU A 3 10.77 -7.74 -7.93
N PRO A 4 10.08 -7.19 -8.94
CA PRO A 4 10.71 -6.93 -10.24
C PRO A 4 11.96 -6.07 -10.09
N TYR A 5 13.03 -6.41 -10.83
CA TYR A 5 14.35 -5.81 -10.68
C TYR A 5 14.32 -4.27 -10.74
N ASP A 6 13.61 -3.70 -11.72
CA ASP A 6 13.53 -2.24 -11.89
C ASP A 6 12.85 -1.54 -10.71
N ILE A 7 11.91 -2.23 -10.04
CA ILE A 7 11.28 -1.73 -8.83
C ILE A 7 12.25 -1.80 -7.65
N GLU A 8 12.98 -2.91 -7.49
CA GLU A 8 13.99 -3.08 -6.44
C GLU A 8 15.10 -2.02 -6.57
N VAL A 9 15.55 -1.73 -7.80
CA VAL A 9 16.53 -0.67 -8.07
C VAL A 9 15.98 0.70 -7.73
N MET A 10 14.77 1.04 -8.17
CA MET A 10 14.15 2.33 -7.86
C MET A 10 14.02 2.56 -6.35
N LEU A 11 13.59 1.54 -5.61
CA LEU A 11 13.37 1.65 -4.16
C LEU A 11 14.67 1.71 -3.35
N THR A 12 15.75 1.07 -3.82
CA THR A 12 17.06 1.08 -3.15
C THR A 12 17.95 2.25 -3.58
N ARG A 13 17.74 2.78 -4.78
CA ARG A 13 18.56 3.84 -5.40
C ARG A 13 17.68 4.87 -6.11
N PRO A 14 16.74 5.55 -5.40
CA PRO A 14 15.76 6.42 -6.05
C PRO A 14 16.40 7.56 -6.84
N GLY A 15 17.55 8.09 -6.40
CA GLY A 15 18.27 9.16 -7.11
C GLY A 15 18.86 8.76 -8.47
N MET A 16 18.88 7.47 -8.83
CA MET A 16 19.26 7.03 -10.18
C MET A 16 18.06 6.96 -11.14
N CYS A 17 16.84 6.87 -10.60
CA CYS A 17 15.63 6.59 -11.37
C CYS A 17 14.66 7.79 -11.41
N LEU A 18 14.68 8.62 -10.37
CA LEU A 18 13.74 9.73 -10.18
C LEU A 18 14.48 11.07 -10.33
N SER A 19 13.88 11.99 -11.08
CA SER A 19 14.38 13.38 -11.19
C SER A 19 14.28 14.13 -9.86
N GLU A 20 13.27 13.81 -9.06
CA GLU A 20 13.08 14.29 -7.70
C GLU A 20 12.88 13.09 -6.78
N VAL A 21 13.69 12.99 -5.72
CA VAL A 21 13.58 11.90 -4.74
C VAL A 21 12.53 12.27 -3.69
N SER A 22 11.27 12.10 -4.07
CA SER A 22 10.12 12.26 -3.18
C SER A 22 9.30 10.97 -3.09
N TYR A 23 8.58 10.82 -1.98
CA TYR A 23 7.65 9.72 -1.77
C TYR A 23 6.62 9.63 -2.91
N ASP A 24 6.02 10.76 -3.28
CA ASP A 24 5.01 10.80 -4.35
C ASP A 24 5.60 10.44 -5.71
N SER A 25 6.85 10.81 -6.00
CA SER A 25 7.55 10.37 -7.23
C SER A 25 7.77 8.86 -7.25
N ALA A 26 8.14 8.26 -6.11
CA ALA A 26 8.29 6.81 -6.00
C ALA A 26 6.94 6.07 -6.14
N VAL A 27 5.87 6.62 -5.54
CA VAL A 27 4.49 6.12 -5.70
C VAL A 27 4.05 6.19 -7.15
N ALA A 28 4.25 7.32 -7.82
CA ALA A 28 3.89 7.52 -9.23
C ALA A 28 4.63 6.52 -10.14
N TYR A 29 5.94 6.30 -9.89
CA TYR A 29 6.73 5.29 -10.60
C TYR A 29 6.13 3.89 -10.44
N LEU A 30 5.82 3.48 -9.20
CA LEU A 30 5.20 2.19 -8.90
C LEU A 30 3.83 2.03 -9.56
N MET A 31 3.01 3.07 -9.56
CA MET A 31 1.71 3.07 -10.22
C MET A 31 1.86 2.86 -11.73
N GLY A 32 2.79 3.58 -12.36
CA GLY A 32 3.10 3.41 -13.78
C GLY A 32 3.55 1.99 -14.11
N ALA A 33 4.53 1.47 -13.36
CA ALA A 33 4.99 0.10 -13.53
C ALA A 33 3.85 -0.92 -13.32
N ASN A 34 3.04 -0.75 -12.28
CA ASN A 34 1.90 -1.61 -11.99
C ASN A 34 0.89 -1.60 -13.14
N MET A 35 0.59 -0.44 -13.72
CA MET A 35 -0.27 -0.32 -14.90
C MET A 35 0.29 -1.09 -16.10
N THR A 36 1.59 -0.99 -16.39
CA THR A 36 2.21 -1.74 -17.50
C THR A 36 2.17 -3.26 -17.29
N CYS A 37 2.09 -3.72 -16.04
CA CYS A 37 1.93 -5.12 -15.68
C CYS A 37 0.47 -5.54 -15.45
N HIS A 38 -0.52 -4.80 -15.98
CA HIS A 38 -1.96 -5.08 -15.80
C HIS A 38 -2.37 -5.22 -14.33
N GLY A 39 -1.79 -4.41 -13.45
CA GLY A 39 -2.04 -4.43 -12.02
C GLY A 39 -1.28 -5.51 -11.24
N GLY A 40 -0.51 -6.37 -11.91
CA GLY A 40 0.07 -7.58 -11.31
C GLY A 40 1.10 -7.35 -10.20
N ILE A 41 1.69 -6.15 -10.10
CA ILE A 41 2.72 -5.83 -9.10
C ILE A 41 2.08 -5.57 -7.74
N LEU A 42 1.03 -4.76 -7.71
CA LEU A 42 0.34 -4.29 -6.50
C LEU A 42 -1.00 -5.00 -6.27
N HIS A 43 -1.36 -5.99 -7.09
CA HIS A 43 -2.61 -6.75 -6.94
C HIS A 43 -2.70 -7.41 -5.56
N GLY A 44 -3.67 -7.02 -4.74
CA GLY A 44 -3.82 -7.50 -3.36
C GLY A 44 -3.01 -6.73 -2.30
N PHE A 45 -2.24 -5.71 -2.69
CA PHE A 45 -1.38 -4.97 -1.75
C PHE A 45 -2.18 -4.06 -0.82
N GLN A 46 -3.20 -3.38 -1.34
CA GLN A 46 -4.06 -2.52 -0.52
C GLN A 46 -4.82 -3.33 0.52
N GLU A 47 -5.42 -4.44 0.11
CA GLU A 47 -6.14 -5.37 0.97
C GLU A 47 -5.23 -5.92 2.06
N TRP A 48 -3.99 -6.27 1.71
CA TRP A 48 -2.97 -6.71 2.65
C TRP A 48 -2.63 -5.63 3.69
N LEU A 49 -2.54 -4.36 3.29
CA LEU A 49 -2.32 -3.24 4.22
C LEU A 49 -3.54 -2.98 5.12
N MET A 50 -4.76 -3.00 4.56
CA MET A 50 -6.00 -2.78 5.32
C MET A 50 -6.19 -3.80 6.44
N ILE A 51 -5.89 -5.08 6.18
CA ILE A 51 -5.94 -6.13 7.20
C ILE A 51 -4.98 -5.81 8.35
N LYS A 52 -3.80 -5.26 8.06
CA LYS A 52 -2.76 -4.99 9.06
C LYS A 52 -3.02 -3.76 9.91
N ILE A 53 -3.61 -2.72 9.32
CA ILE A 53 -3.85 -1.46 10.03
C ILE A 53 -5.11 -1.55 10.91
N GLU A 54 -6.04 -2.46 10.59
CA GLU A 54 -7.32 -2.68 11.27
C GLU A 54 -8.23 -1.44 11.39
N ILE A 55 -7.93 -0.38 10.62
CA ILE A 55 -8.75 0.83 10.54
C ILE A 55 -9.75 0.70 9.39
N ASP A 56 -10.99 1.13 9.64
CA ASP A 56 -11.98 1.30 8.59
C ASP A 56 -11.67 2.57 7.81
N THR A 57 -11.24 2.39 6.57
CA THR A 57 -10.73 3.49 5.74
C THR A 57 -10.93 3.21 4.25
N ASN A 58 -11.16 4.27 3.49
CA ASN A 58 -11.21 4.25 2.02
C ASN A 58 -9.91 4.74 1.39
N LEU A 59 -8.86 4.90 2.19
CA LEU A 59 -7.56 5.38 1.74
C LEU A 59 -6.90 4.39 0.78
N MET A 60 -6.27 4.95 -0.26
CA MET A 60 -5.45 4.19 -1.19
C MET A 60 -4.19 3.65 -0.50
N TRP A 61 -3.62 2.58 -1.03
CA TRP A 61 -2.41 1.94 -0.46
C TRP A 61 -1.27 2.92 -0.17
N SER A 62 -1.09 3.98 -0.97
CA SER A 62 -0.03 4.99 -0.76
C SER A 62 -0.21 5.74 0.55
N GLU A 63 -1.45 6.07 0.92
CA GLU A 63 -1.76 6.73 2.19
C GLU A 63 -1.66 5.73 3.34
N LEU A 64 -2.10 4.49 3.15
CA LEU A 64 -1.97 3.45 4.17
C LEU A 64 -0.51 3.24 4.58
N VAL A 65 0.41 3.23 3.61
CA VAL A 65 1.86 3.14 3.89
C VAL A 65 2.34 4.35 4.71
N LEU A 66 1.84 5.56 4.47
CA LEU A 66 2.18 6.73 5.29
C LEU A 66 1.67 6.58 6.72
N HIS A 67 0.46 6.08 6.92
CA HIS A 67 -0.06 5.80 8.27
C HIS A 67 0.80 4.77 9.02
N PHE A 68 1.33 3.75 8.33
CA PHE A 68 2.27 2.81 8.94
C PHE A 68 3.64 3.43 9.22
N ALA A 69 4.13 4.30 8.33
CA ALA A 69 5.44 4.92 8.46
C ALA A 69 5.46 6.05 9.51
N LEU A 70 4.32 6.71 9.73
CA LEU A 70 4.13 7.85 10.62
C LEU A 70 2.99 7.56 11.62
N PRO A 71 3.12 6.54 12.50
CA PRO A 71 2.02 6.05 13.33
C PRO A 71 1.54 7.04 14.40
N ASN A 72 2.34 8.06 14.72
CA ASN A 72 2.00 9.09 15.71
C ASN A 72 1.46 10.37 15.06
N SER A 73 1.30 10.39 13.73
CA SER A 73 0.82 11.55 13.01
C SER A 73 -0.71 11.56 12.95
N GLU A 74 -1.32 12.68 13.35
CA GLU A 74 -2.76 12.89 13.14
C GLU A 74 -3.09 13.10 11.66
N SER A 75 -2.14 13.64 10.88
CA SER A 75 -2.26 13.86 9.45
C SER A 75 -0.93 13.51 8.76
N PRO A 76 -0.69 12.23 8.41
CA PRO A 76 0.55 11.78 7.78
C PRO A 76 0.89 12.53 6.49
N ARG A 77 -0.13 12.97 5.75
CA ARG A 77 0.01 13.74 4.51
C ARG A 77 0.56 15.14 4.77
N ASP A 78 0.04 15.86 5.76
CA ASP A 78 0.55 17.19 6.12
C ASP A 78 1.96 17.11 6.73
N GLU A 79 2.29 16.00 7.39
CA GLU A 79 3.64 15.75 7.89
C GLU A 79 4.62 15.46 6.75
N LEU A 80 4.22 14.66 5.76
CA LEU A 80 5.00 14.39 4.55
C LEU A 80 5.45 15.69 3.88
N GLU A 81 4.55 16.65 3.69
CA GLU A 81 4.85 17.93 3.02
C GLU A 81 5.89 18.79 3.75
N LYS A 82 6.09 18.54 5.05
CA LYS A 82 7.05 19.27 5.90
C LYS A 82 8.43 18.61 5.92
N LEU A 83 8.55 17.37 5.43
CA LEU A 83 9.81 16.64 5.42
C LEU A 83 10.72 17.16 4.30
N SER A 84 12.00 17.33 4.62
CA SER A 84 13.02 17.68 3.64
C SER A 84 13.68 16.46 2.98
N ASP A 85 13.57 15.28 3.59
CA ASP A 85 14.09 14.01 3.06
C ASP A 85 13.04 12.91 3.14
N HIS A 86 12.61 12.41 1.97
CA HIS A 86 11.60 11.35 1.86
C HIS A 86 12.23 9.96 1.74
N LYS A 87 13.56 9.83 1.69
CA LYS A 87 14.24 8.52 1.59
C LYS A 87 13.86 7.51 2.68
N PRO A 88 13.66 7.91 3.95
CA PRO A 88 13.19 6.98 4.97
C PRO A 88 11.81 6.39 4.64
N LEU A 89 10.89 7.21 4.10
CA LEU A 89 9.56 6.76 3.71
C LEU A 89 9.58 5.84 2.48
N ILE A 90 10.45 6.15 1.49
CA ILE A 90 10.69 5.26 0.34
C ILE A 90 11.27 3.91 0.80
N SER A 91 12.19 3.93 1.78
CA SER A 91 12.75 2.72 2.37
C SER A 91 11.69 1.91 3.14
N PHE A 92 10.77 2.59 3.82
CA PHE A 92 9.65 1.94 4.50
C PHE A 92 8.67 1.30 3.51
N LEU A 93 8.34 2.01 2.43
CA LEU A 93 7.56 1.47 1.31
C LEU A 93 8.22 0.22 0.72
N HIS A 94 9.55 0.25 0.55
CA HIS A 94 10.32 -0.91 0.11
C HIS A 94 10.15 -2.11 1.04
N GLN A 95 10.28 -1.90 2.34
CA GLN A 95 10.08 -2.96 3.33
C GLN A 95 8.67 -3.55 3.24
N MET A 96 7.63 -2.71 3.18
CA MET A 96 6.25 -3.17 3.07
C MET A 96 6.00 -4.00 1.80
N LEU A 97 6.54 -3.55 0.66
CA LEU A 97 6.45 -4.30 -0.60
C LEU A 97 7.17 -5.65 -0.51
N LYS A 98 8.36 -5.71 0.11
CA LYS A 98 9.09 -6.98 0.32
C LYS A 98 8.32 -7.95 1.20
N GLU A 99 7.75 -7.46 2.29
CA GLU A 99 6.92 -8.28 3.18
C GLU A 99 5.68 -8.82 2.47
N PHE A 100 4.98 -7.95 1.74
CA PHE A 100 3.82 -8.33 0.93
C PHE A 100 4.19 -9.38 -0.11
N TRP A 101 5.25 -9.16 -0.89
CA TRP A 101 5.68 -10.10 -1.92
C TRP A 101 6.10 -11.45 -1.35
N ARG A 102 6.81 -11.45 -0.21
CA ARG A 102 7.15 -12.69 0.51
C ARG A 102 5.87 -13.46 0.87
N GLU A 103 4.91 -12.81 1.53
CA GLU A 103 3.67 -13.47 1.95
C GLU A 103 2.82 -13.92 0.75
N ARG A 104 2.72 -13.09 -0.30
CA ARG A 104 2.06 -13.42 -1.56
C ARG A 104 2.66 -14.66 -2.19
N ASN A 105 3.98 -14.80 -2.19
CA ASN A 105 4.65 -15.97 -2.77
C ASN A 105 4.46 -17.23 -1.93
N GLU A 106 4.51 -17.10 -0.61
CA GLU A 106 4.39 -18.22 0.33
C GLU A 106 2.96 -18.76 0.40
N LYS A 107 1.96 -17.86 0.47
CA LYS A 107 0.56 -18.22 0.75
C LYS A 107 -0.34 -18.09 -0.49
N GLY A 108 0.08 -17.33 -1.49
CA GLY A 108 -0.72 -17.02 -2.67
C GLY A 108 -1.70 -15.85 -2.46
N LEU A 109 -2.03 -15.17 -3.56
CA LEU A 109 -2.99 -14.06 -3.56
C LEU A 109 -4.37 -14.45 -3.03
N ARG A 110 -4.81 -15.68 -3.28
CA ARG A 110 -6.10 -16.20 -2.80
C ARG A 110 -6.25 -16.05 -1.28
N ILE A 111 -5.17 -16.28 -0.52
CA ILE A 111 -5.22 -16.22 0.94
C ILE A 111 -5.35 -14.76 1.41
N ILE A 112 -4.70 -13.82 0.74
CA ILE A 112 -4.82 -12.39 1.03
C ILE A 112 -6.28 -11.95 0.86
N PHE A 113 -6.89 -12.25 -0.28
CA PHE A 113 -8.30 -11.90 -0.52
C PHE A 113 -9.27 -12.64 0.40
N LEU A 114 -9.01 -13.91 0.74
CA LEU A 114 -9.84 -14.63 1.72
C LEU A 114 -9.77 -13.98 3.10
N ASN A 115 -8.60 -13.51 3.52
CA ASN A 115 -8.44 -12.82 4.78
C ASN A 115 -9.07 -11.43 4.75
N TYR A 116 -8.99 -10.74 3.60
CA TYR A 116 -9.66 -9.47 3.39
C TYR A 116 -11.18 -9.60 3.46
N GLU A 117 -11.75 -10.61 2.81
CA GLU A 117 -13.18 -10.92 2.91
C GLU A 117 -13.60 -11.22 4.36
N LYS A 118 -12.81 -11.99 5.11
CA LYS A 118 -13.06 -12.23 6.54
C LYS A 118 -12.95 -10.95 7.36
N TRP A 119 -12.03 -10.05 7.00
CA TRP A 119 -11.89 -8.75 7.63
C TRP A 119 -13.12 -7.89 7.34
N LEU A 120 -13.57 -7.80 6.09
CA LEU A 120 -14.76 -7.06 5.67
C LEU A 120 -16.01 -7.52 6.40
N ARG A 121 -16.25 -8.83 6.51
CA ARG A 121 -17.41 -9.40 7.23
C ARG A 121 -17.50 -9.06 8.72
N LYS A 122 -16.43 -8.58 9.33
CA LYS A 122 -16.45 -8.10 10.73
C LYS A 122 -16.91 -6.65 10.85
N ARG A 123 -17.02 -5.92 9.74
CA ARG A 123 -17.39 -4.50 9.74
C ARG A 123 -18.90 -4.36 9.68
N ASP A 124 -19.38 -3.41 10.47
CA ASP A 124 -20.80 -3.11 10.58
C ASP A 124 -21.34 -2.32 9.38
N TRP A 125 -20.56 -2.05 8.34
CA TRP A 125 -21.01 -1.40 7.11
C TRP A 125 -20.92 -2.30 5.87
N TYR A 126 -20.36 -3.51 5.99
CA TYR A 126 -20.12 -4.40 4.85
C TYR A 126 -21.30 -5.31 4.48
N ASP A 127 -22.16 -5.62 5.44
CA ASP A 127 -23.31 -6.49 5.21
C ASP A 127 -24.55 -5.64 4.84
N PRO A 128 -25.28 -5.95 3.75
CA PRO A 128 -26.54 -5.28 3.38
C PRO A 128 -27.61 -5.30 4.47
N THR A 129 -27.51 -6.24 5.41
CA THR A 129 -28.42 -6.32 6.57
C THR A 129 -28.02 -5.40 7.71
N SER A 130 -26.88 -4.72 7.61
CA SER A 130 -26.38 -3.86 8.67
C SER A 130 -26.99 -2.46 8.63
N SER A 131 -27.16 -1.86 9.81
CA SER A 131 -27.72 -0.51 9.98
C SER A 131 -26.84 0.61 9.42
N LYS A 132 -25.56 0.33 9.13
CA LYS A 132 -24.63 1.26 8.48
C LYS A 132 -24.30 0.85 7.03
N TRP A 133 -25.06 -0.08 6.46
CA TRP A 133 -24.95 -0.37 5.02
C TRP A 133 -25.19 0.90 4.22
N PHE A 134 -24.32 1.14 3.24
CA PHE A 134 -24.45 2.24 2.30
C PHE A 134 -24.63 1.65 0.91
N ASP A 135 -25.80 1.85 0.30
CA ASP A 135 -26.03 1.48 -1.10
C ASP A 135 -25.25 2.42 -2.01
N TRP A 136 -24.37 1.84 -2.81
CA TRP A 136 -23.57 2.54 -3.82
C TRP A 136 -24.28 2.58 -5.18
N GLU A 137 -25.61 2.76 -5.19
CA GLU A 137 -26.40 2.97 -6.42
C GLU A 137 -26.33 4.42 -6.92
#